data_AF-A0A7C1YKB1-F1
#
_entry.id   AF-A0A7C1YKB1-F1
#
_cell.length_a   1.000
_cell.length_b   1.000
_cell.length_c   1.000
_cell.angle_alpha   90.00
_cell.angle_beta   90.00
_cell.angle_gamma   90.00
#
_symmetry.space_group_name_H-M   'P 1'
#
loop_
_entity.id
_entity.type
_entity.pdbx_description
1 polymer ?
#
loop_
_entity_poly.entity_id
_entity_poly.type
_entity_poly.pdbx_seq_one_letter_code
_entity_poly.pdbx_strand_id
1 'polypeptide(L)'
;MIRSALDQYLAEDRVSVTVIHAEAKQRNGDRYRTPGYFLRLYRQRAGLTQTALADRTGIRQHHLSEMENNKRVLGKSNAKKLAKALAFDYRKLL
;
A
#
# COMPACT_ATOMS: atom_id res chain seq x y z
N MET A 1 30.04 -11.24 -23.22
CA MET A 1 29.51 -12.07 -22.11
C MET A 1 28.55 -11.34 -21.16
N ILE A 2 28.09 -10.10 -21.44
CA ILE A 2 27.19 -9.36 -20.53
C ILE A 2 25.69 -9.62 -20.77
N ARG A 3 25.27 -9.96 -22.01
CA ARG A 3 23.85 -10.24 -22.33
C ARG A 3 23.26 -11.42 -21.54
N SER A 4 24.03 -12.48 -21.36
CA SER A 4 23.56 -13.71 -20.69
C SER A 4 23.15 -13.52 -19.23
N ALA A 5 23.74 -12.55 -18.52
CA ALA A 5 23.40 -12.28 -17.13
C ALA A 5 22.13 -11.42 -16.99
N LEU A 6 21.85 -10.56 -17.99
CA LEU A 6 20.64 -9.74 -18.01
C LEU A 6 19.41 -10.56 -18.40
N ASP A 7 19.57 -11.49 -19.35
CA ASP A 7 18.51 -12.43 -19.75
C ASP A 7 18.09 -13.35 -18.59
N GLN A 8 19.02 -13.68 -17.69
CA GLN A 8 18.75 -14.43 -16.46
C GLN A 8 17.96 -13.61 -15.41
N TYR A 9 18.08 -12.28 -15.42
CA TYR A 9 17.33 -11.35 -14.56
C TYR A 9 15.89 -11.10 -15.05
N LEU A 10 15.67 -11.25 -16.36
CA LEU A 10 14.38 -11.05 -17.04
C LEU A 10 13.53 -12.33 -17.11
N ALA A 11 14.07 -13.47 -16.67
CA ALA A 11 13.26 -14.63 -16.31
C ALA A 11 12.45 -14.27 -15.05
N GLU A 12 11.32 -13.58 -15.24
CA GLU A 12 10.38 -13.23 -14.19
C GLU A 12 9.88 -14.52 -13.52
N ASP A 13 10.53 -14.93 -12.42
CA ASP A 13 10.01 -15.98 -11.56
C ASP A 13 8.65 -15.51 -11.03
N ARG A 14 7.59 -15.98 -11.68
CA ARG A 14 6.22 -15.66 -11.30
C ARG A 14 5.92 -16.34 -9.97
N VAL A 15 6.09 -15.59 -8.89
CA VAL A 15 5.70 -16.06 -7.56
C VAL A 15 4.17 -16.17 -7.50
N SER A 16 3.68 -17.33 -7.05
CA SER A 16 2.25 -17.53 -6.85
C SER A 16 1.69 -16.51 -5.85
N VAL A 17 0.51 -15.96 -6.17
CA VAL A 17 -0.23 -15.03 -5.31
C VAL A 17 -0.43 -15.61 -3.90
N THR A 18 -0.62 -16.92 -3.78
CA THR A 18 -0.74 -17.63 -2.50
C THR A 18 0.51 -17.47 -1.63
N VAL A 19 1.69 -17.59 -2.24
CA VAL A 19 2.98 -17.46 -1.52
C VAL A 19 3.17 -16.02 -1.04
N ILE A 20 2.92 -15.04 -1.92
CA ILE A 20 3.00 -13.61 -1.56
C ILE A 20 2.08 -13.28 -0.37
N HIS A 21 0.86 -13.81 -0.39
CA HIS A 21 -0.10 -13.62 0.69
C HIS A 21 0.33 -14.29 2.00
N ALA A 22 0.92 -15.49 1.93
CA ALA A 22 1.44 -16.20 3.11
C ALA A 22 2.61 -15.43 3.75
N GLU A 23 3.57 -14.98 2.93
CA GLU A 23 4.70 -14.17 3.40
C GLU A 23 4.24 -12.84 4.01
N ALA A 24 3.31 -12.15 3.35
CA ALA A 24 2.79 -10.88 3.84
C ALA A 24 2.06 -11.05 5.19
N LYS A 25 1.33 -12.15 5.37
CA LYS A 25 0.71 -12.50 6.66
C LYS A 25 1.75 -12.79 7.73
N GLN A 26 2.79 -13.56 7.40
CA GLN A 26 3.88 -13.87 8.34
C GLN A 26 4.61 -12.60 8.80
N ARG A 27 4.90 -11.68 7.87
CA ARG A 27 5.62 -10.42 8.18
C ARG A 27 4.78 -9.41 8.98
N ASN A 28 3.47 -9.31 8.69
CA ASN A 28 2.62 -8.23 9.23
C ASN A 28 1.63 -8.69 10.31
N GLY A 29 1.53 -10.00 10.58
CA GLY A 29 0.58 -10.56 11.54
C GLY A 29 -0.86 -10.15 11.25
N ASP A 30 -1.62 -9.81 12.30
CA ASP A 30 -3.03 -9.44 12.21
C ASP A 30 -3.29 -8.12 11.48
N ARG A 31 -2.26 -7.29 11.29
CA ARG A 31 -2.40 -6.04 10.51
C ARG A 31 -2.57 -6.32 9.02
N TYR A 32 -2.19 -7.52 8.57
CA TYR A 32 -2.35 -7.95 7.20
C TYR A 32 -3.83 -7.88 6.77
N ARG A 33 -4.09 -7.22 5.63
CA ARG A 33 -5.43 -6.95 5.06
C ARG A 33 -6.32 -5.97 5.84
N THR A 34 -5.79 -5.23 6.80
CA THR A 34 -6.51 -4.09 7.40
C THR A 34 -6.56 -2.90 6.43
N PRO A 35 -7.55 -2.00 6.57
CA PRO A 35 -7.58 -0.75 5.81
C PRO A 35 -6.30 0.09 5.94
N GLY A 36 -5.75 0.20 7.15
CA GLY A 36 -4.50 0.94 7.39
C GLY A 36 -3.30 0.30 6.67
N TYR A 37 -3.24 -1.03 6.64
CA TYR A 37 -2.23 -1.75 5.87
C TYR A 37 -2.31 -1.44 4.38
N PHE A 38 -3.50 -1.52 3.78
CA PHE A 38 -3.68 -1.22 2.37
C PHE A 38 -3.35 0.24 2.05
N LEU A 39 -3.77 1.19 2.89
CA LEU A 39 -3.43 2.60 2.72
C LEU A 39 -1.91 2.81 2.67
N ARG A 40 -1.18 2.25 3.65
CA ARG A 40 0.28 2.33 3.70
C ARG A 40 0.91 1.69 2.46
N LEU A 41 0.42 0.52 2.04
CA LEU A 41 0.90 -0.20 0.86
C LEU A 41 0.75 0.65 -0.41
N TYR A 42 -0.43 1.25 -0.65
CA TYR A 42 -0.65 2.11 -1.81
C TYR A 42 0.18 3.39 -1.75
N ARG A 43 0.33 3.99 -0.56
CA ARG A 43 1.22 5.15 -0.38
C ARG A 43 2.67 4.82 -0.73
N GLN A 44 3.18 3.68 -0.25
CA GLN A 44 4.54 3.21 -0.53
C GLN A 44 4.73 2.89 -2.02
N ARG A 45 3.75 2.25 -2.65
CA ARG A 45 3.75 2.00 -4.11
C ARG A 45 3.80 3.30 -4.92
N ALA A 46 3.17 4.35 -4.42
CA ALA A 46 3.21 5.69 -5.02
C ALA A 46 4.49 6.48 -4.68
N GLY A 47 5.41 5.94 -3.88
CA GLY A 47 6.65 6.60 -3.48
C GLY A 47 6.45 7.83 -2.58
N LEU A 48 5.30 7.95 -1.91
CA LEU A 48 4.95 9.15 -1.14
C LEU A 48 5.30 9.01 0.34
N THR A 49 5.78 10.10 0.96
CA THR A 49 5.78 10.23 2.42
C THR A 49 4.35 10.50 2.91
N GLN A 50 4.10 10.34 4.22
CA GLN A 50 2.80 10.70 4.80
C GLN A 50 2.55 12.21 4.66
N THR A 51 3.59 13.04 4.76
CA THR A 51 3.50 14.49 4.52
C THR A 51 3.12 14.80 3.08
N ALA A 52 3.78 14.18 2.10
CA ALA A 52 3.43 14.40 0.68
C ALA A 52 2.00 13.96 0.36
N LEU A 53 1.51 12.88 0.97
CA LEU A 53 0.12 12.47 0.84
C LEU A 53 -0.83 13.44 1.56
N ALA A 54 -0.42 13.99 2.70
CA ALA A 54 -1.18 15.01 3.42
C ALA A 54 -1.37 16.25 2.54
N ASP A 55 -0.30 16.74 1.91
CA ASP A 55 -0.34 17.90 1.03
C ASP A 55 -1.28 17.67 -0.17
N ARG A 56 -1.22 16.48 -0.78
CA ARG A 56 -2.08 16.12 -1.92
C ARG A 56 -3.56 15.98 -1.55
N THR A 57 -3.86 15.59 -0.33
CA THR A 57 -5.23 15.26 0.10
C THR A 57 -5.83 16.29 1.03
N GLY A 58 -5.06 17.23 1.57
CA GLY A 58 -5.48 18.10 2.67
C GLY A 58 -5.86 17.35 3.96
N ILE A 59 -5.51 16.06 4.08
CA ILE A 59 -5.69 15.30 5.32
C ILE A 59 -4.43 15.50 6.16
N ARG A 60 -4.57 15.93 7.42
CA ARG A 60 -3.42 16.14 8.31
C ARG A 60 -2.54 14.89 8.39
N GLN A 61 -1.22 15.06 8.34
CA GLN A 61 -0.26 13.96 8.35
C GLN A 61 -0.46 13.01 9.54
N HIS A 62 -0.75 13.53 10.74
CA HIS A 62 -1.02 12.68 11.91
C HIS A 62 -2.29 11.83 11.74
N HIS A 63 -3.34 12.33 11.08
CA HIS A 63 -4.51 11.51 10.74
C HIS A 63 -4.14 10.36 9.79
N LEU A 64 -3.27 10.62 8.79
CA LEU A 64 -2.79 9.56 7.90
C LEU A 64 -2.01 8.51 8.68
N SER A 65 -1.17 8.94 9.63
CA SER A 65 -0.45 8.02 10.52
C SER A 65 -1.41 7.18 11.37
N GLU A 66 -2.44 7.79 11.97
CA GLU A 66 -3.45 7.06 12.73
C GLU A 66 -4.22 6.05 11.87
N MET A 67 -4.61 6.45 10.64
CA MET A 67 -5.29 5.58 9.69
C MET A 67 -4.40 4.40 9.27
N GLU A 68 -3.14 4.65 8.93
CA GLU A 68 -2.17 3.60 8.55
C GLU A 68 -1.87 2.62 9.71
N ASN A 69 -1.98 3.09 10.95
CA ASN A 69 -1.82 2.26 12.15
C ASN A 69 -3.15 1.69 12.68
N ASN A 70 -4.25 1.82 11.93
CA ASN A 70 -5.59 1.38 12.34
C ASN A 70 -6.10 1.98 13.67
N LYS A 71 -5.52 3.09 14.13
CA LYS A 71 -5.98 3.84 15.30
C LYS A 71 -7.20 4.70 14.98
N ARG A 72 -7.36 5.07 13.71
CA ARG A 72 -8.48 5.86 13.21
C ARG A 72 -9.20 5.12 12.09
N VAL A 73 -10.52 5.03 12.21
CA VAL A 73 -11.37 4.39 11.19
C VAL A 73 -11.34 5.18 9.88
N LEU A 74 -11.20 4.46 8.77
CA LEU A 74 -11.27 5.00 7.41
C LEU A 74 -12.72 5.06 6.94
N GLY A 75 -13.36 6.22 7.09
CA GLY A 75 -14.70 6.46 6.54
C GLY A 75 -14.70 6.55 5.01
N LYS A 76 -15.85 6.27 4.39
CA LYS A 76 -16.07 6.27 2.93
C LYS A 76 -15.59 7.55 2.22
N SER A 77 -15.76 8.72 2.85
CA SER A 77 -15.29 10.00 2.30
C SER A 77 -13.76 10.06 2.17
N ASN A 78 -13.04 9.74 3.26
CA ASN A 78 -11.58 9.69 3.24
C ASN A 78 -11.07 8.58 2.31
N ALA A 79 -11.72 7.42 2.31
CA ALA A 79 -11.37 6.34 1.39
C ALA A 79 -11.40 6.78 -0.07
N LYS A 80 -12.46 7.49 -0.50
CA LYS A 80 -12.57 8.06 -1.85
C LYS A 80 -11.49 9.12 -2.14
N LYS A 81 -11.20 9.98 -1.17
CA LYS A 81 -10.18 11.04 -1.32
C LYS A 81 -8.78 10.45 -1.51
N LEU A 82 -8.44 9.46 -0.69
CA LEU A 82 -7.17 8.74 -0.73
C LEU A 82 -7.04 7.90 -2.01
N ALA A 83 -8.09 7.18 -2.38
CA ALA A 83 -8.20 6.44 -3.65
C ALA A 83 -7.92 7.32 -4.87
N LYS A 84 -8.50 8.52 -4.91
CA LYS A 84 -8.25 9.48 -5.99
C LYS A 84 -6.78 9.95 -6.02
N ALA A 85 -6.19 10.25 -4.85
CA ALA A 85 -4.81 10.73 -4.77
C ALA A 85 -3.75 9.66 -5.05
N LEU A 86 -4.09 8.38 -4.84
CA LEU A 86 -3.19 7.22 -4.97
C LEU A 86 -3.55 6.29 -6.14
N ALA A 87 -4.55 6.65 -6.95
CA ALA A 87 -5.01 5.91 -8.13
C ALA A 87 -5.35 4.42 -7.87
N PHE A 88 -6.20 4.14 -6.88
CA PHE A 88 -6.71 2.79 -6.60
C PHE A 88 -8.22 2.77 -6.29
N ASP A 89 -8.86 1.60 -6.26
CA ASP A 89 -10.28 1.48 -5.86
C ASP A 89 -10.47 1.69 -4.34
N TYR A 90 -11.24 2.71 -3.95
CA TYR A 90 -11.54 3.05 -2.55
C TYR A 90 -12.11 1.90 -1.72
N ARG A 91 -12.76 0.90 -2.36
CA ARG A 91 -13.29 -0.29 -1.70
C ARG A 91 -12.20 -1.14 -1.04
N LYS A 92 -10.93 -0.96 -1.40
CA LYS A 92 -9.79 -1.63 -0.75
C LYS A 92 -9.51 -1.13 0.67
N LEU A 93 -10.14 -0.03 1.09
CA LEU A 93 -10.03 0.54 2.44
C LEU A 93 -11.29 0.32 3.30
N LEU A 94 -12.30 -0.40 2.81
CA LEU A 94 -13.58 -0.61 3.48
C LEU A 94 -13.76 -2.08 3.86
#